data_AF-A0AAD6JMI2-F1
#
_entry.id   AF-A0AAD6JMI2-F1
#
_cell.length_a   1.000
_cell.length_b   1.000
_cell.length_c   1.000
_cell.angle_alpha   90.00
_cell.angle_beta   90.00
_cell.angle_gamma   90.00
#
_symmetry.space_group_name_H-M   'P 1'
#
loop_
_entity.id
_entity.type
_entity.pdbx_description
1 polymer ?
#
loop_
_entity_poly.entity_id
_entity_poly.type
_entity_poly.pdbx_seq_one_letter_code
_entity_poly.pdbx_strand_id
1 'polypeptide(L)' 'MLRLGVETGGCSGFQYVFDLDDKTNPDDRVFETGGVRLVVDNISYDFLKGATVDYVEELIRSAFIV' A
#
# COMPACT_ATOMS: atom_id res chain seq x y z
N MET A 1 -9.59 6.09 -0.39
CA MET A 1 -9.11 4.80 0.15
C MET A 1 -7.62 4.72 -0.14
N LEU A 2 -6.80 4.14 0.73
CA LEU A 2 -5.37 4.01 0.49
C LEU A 2 -5.13 2.82 -0.44
N ARG A 3 -4.41 3.00 -1.53
CA ARG A 3 -3.98 1.93 -2.43
C ARG A 3 -2.48 1.71 -2.24
N LEU A 4 -2.07 0.46 -2.03
CA LEU A 4 -0.67 0.07 -1.96
C LEU A 4 -0.36 -0.86 -3.14
N GLY A 5 0.64 -0.48 -3.94
CA GLY A 5 1.17 -1.26 -5.04
C GLY A 5 2.68 -1.47 -4.93
N VAL A 6 3.19 -2.42 -5.71
CA VAL A 6 4.62 -2.65 -5.90
C VAL A 6 4.96 -2.35 -7.36
N GLU A 7 5.87 -1.41 -7.56
CA GLU A 7 6.40 -1.08 -8.89
C GLU A 7 7.85 -1.52 -9.02
N THR A 8 8.32 -1.69 -10.26
CA THR A 8 9.73 -1.96 -10.54
C THR A 8 10.50 -0.63 -10.55
N GLY A 9 11.25 -0.35 -9.47
CA GLY A 9 12.07 0.84 -9.32
C GLY A 9 13.48 0.66 -9.90
N GLY A 10 13.66 1.03 -11.17
CA GLY A 10 14.98 1.22 -11.81
C GLY A 10 15.97 0.05 -11.66
N CYS A 11 17.28 0.35 -11.71
CA CYS A 11 18.35 -0.66 -11.59
C CYS A 11 18.46 -1.34 -10.22
N SER A 12 17.66 -0.95 -9.22
CA SER A 12 17.90 -1.31 -7.81
C SER A 12 16.77 -2.09 -7.13
N GLY A 13 15.65 -2.39 -7.81
CA GLY A 13 14.68 -3.38 -7.33
C GLY A 13 13.23 -2.94 -7.37
N PHE A 14 12.45 -3.36 -6.37
CA PHE A 14 11.03 -3.04 -6.22
C PHE A 14 10.84 -1.81 -5.33
N GLN A 15 9.84 -0.98 -5.64
CA GLN A 15 9.42 0.17 -4.84
C GLN A 15 7.96 0.03 -4.43
N TYR A 16 7.63 0.48 -3.22
CA TYR A 16 6.25 0.57 -2.76
C TYR A 16 5.65 1.91 -3.16
N VAL A 17 4.45 1.86 -3.72
CA VAL A 17 3.72 3.06 -4.13
C VAL A 17 2.41 3.13 -3.37
N PHE A 18 2.18 4.29 -2.77
CA PHE A 18 0.95 4.61 -2.05
C PHE A 18 0.17 5.66 -2.82
N ASP A 19 -1.08 5.34 -3.15
CA ASP A 19 -2.00 6.23 -3.86
C ASP A 19 -3.30 6.39 -3.10
N LEU A 20 -4.02 7.48 -3.38
CA LEU A 20 -5.39 7.66 -2.92
C LEU A 20 -6.35 7.36 -4.05
N ASP A 21 -7.19 6.35 -3.83
CA ASP A 21 -8.16 5.88 -4.81
C ASP A 21 -9.58 5.93 -4.24
N ASP A 22 -10.54 6.27 -5.09
CA ASP A 22 -11.96 6.35 -4.78
C ASP A 22 -12.73 5.13 -5.28
N LYS A 23 -12.07 4.23 -6.02
CA LYS A 23 -12.66 3.00 -6.55
C LYS A 23 -11.88 1.76 -6.13
N THR A 24 -12.59 0.64 -6.14
CA THR A 24 -12.00 -0.70 -5.98
C THR A 24 -12.27 -1.48 -7.25
N ASN A 25 -11.29 -2.27 -7.66
CA ASN A 25 -11.38 -3.18 -8.79
C ASN A 25 -11.78 -4.58 -8.29
N PRO A 26 -12.35 -5.44 -9.15
CA PRO A 26 -12.77 -6.79 -8.76
C PRO A 26 -11.65 -7.67 -8.19
N ASP A 27 -10.42 -7.43 -8.66
CA ASP A 27 -9.23 -8.22 -8.29
C ASP A 27 -8.45 -7.60 -7.13
N ASP A 28 -8.95 -6.50 -6.55
CA ASP A 28 -8.32 -5.88 -5.40
C ASP A 28 -8.65 -6.64 -4.12
N ARG A 29 -7.64 -6.75 -3.25
CA ARG A 29 -7.83 -7.13 -1.85
C ARG A 29 -8.02 -5.87 -1.01
N VAL A 30 -9.11 -5.86 -0.25
CA VAL A 30 -9.46 -4.74 0.63
C VAL A 30 -9.25 -5.17 2.09
N PHE A 31 -8.49 -4.37 2.82
CA PHE A 31 -8.24 -4.49 4.25
C PHE A 31 -8.79 -3.25 4.94
N GLU A 32 -9.46 -3.41 6.08
CA GLU A 32 -10.00 -2.29 6.83
C GLU A 32 -9.51 -2.34 8.29
N THR A 33 -8.92 -1.24 8.74
CA THR A 33 -8.41 -1.08 10.09
C THR A 33 -8.76 0.31 10.60
N GLY A 34 -9.46 0.40 11.74
CA GLY A 34 -9.75 1.69 12.39
C GLY A 34 -10.52 2.69 11.51
N GLY A 35 -11.35 2.21 10.56
CA GLY A 35 -12.09 3.06 9.61
C GLY A 35 -11.29 3.48 8.38
N VAL A 36 -10.02 3.09 8.27
CA VAL A 36 -9.20 3.28 7.07
C VAL A 36 -9.26 2.02 6.21
N ARG A 37 -9.53 2.21 4.92
CA ARG A 37 -9.52 1.13 3.91
C ARG A 37 -8.22 1.16 3.12
N LEU A 38 -7.48 0.06 3.18
CA LEU A 38 -6.31 -0.25 2.36
C LEU A 38 -6.69 -1.21 1.24
N VAL A 39 -6.26 -0.91 0.02
CA VAL A 39 -6.57 -1.65 -1.20
C VAL A 39 -5.25 -2.07 -1.83
N VAL A 40 -5.12 -3.36 -2.17
CA VAL A 40 -3.90 -3.92 -2.77
C VAL A 40 -4.31 -4.76 -3.96
N ASP A 41 -3.74 -4.50 -5.14
CA ASP A 41 -4.01 -5.34 -6.31
C ASP A 41 -3.41 -6.74 -6.12
N ASN A 42 -3.97 -7.75 -6.81
CA ASN A 42 -3.57 -9.14 -6.61
C ASN A 42 -2.08 -9.40 -6.95
N ILE A 43 -1.49 -8.65 -7.89
CA ILE A 43 -0.07 -8.83 -8.26
C ILE A 43 0.81 -8.32 -7.12
N SER A 44 0.57 -7.09 -6.66
CA SER A 44 1.29 -6.49 -5.54
C SER A 44 1.12 -7.29 -4.25
N TYR A 45 -0.05 -7.89 -4.02
CA TYR A 45 -0.32 -8.69 -2.83
C TYR A 45 0.64 -9.86 -2.67
N ASP A 46 1.04 -10.54 -3.76
CA ASP A 46 1.97 -11.66 -3.70
C ASP A 46 3.36 -11.23 -3.19
N PHE A 47 3.77 -10.00 -3.46
CA PHE A 47 5.01 -9.42 -2.93
C PHE A 47 4.88 -8.89 -1.50
N LEU A 48 3.67 -8.51 -1.09
CA LEU A 48 3.38 -7.90 0.21
C LEU A 48 2.88 -8.92 1.26
N LYS A 49 2.68 -10.18 0.87
CA LYS A 49 2.12 -11.20 1.74
C LYS A 49 3.00 -11.42 2.98
N GLY A 50 2.47 -11.03 4.14
CA GLY A 50 3.15 -11.11 5.44
C GLY A 50 3.84 -9.81 5.89
N ALA A 51 3.84 -8.78 5.04
CA ALA A 51 4.27 -7.43 5.43
C ALA A 51 3.20 -6.75 6.31
N THR A 52 3.62 -5.73 7.06
CA THR A 52 2.74 -4.92 7.91
C THR A 52 2.85 -3.47 7.48
N VAL A 53 1.72 -2.88 7.10
CA VAL A 53 1.67 -1.45 6.78
C VAL A 53 1.45 -0.67 8.07
N ASP A 54 2.31 0.31 8.34
CA ASP A 54 2.18 1.23 9.48
C ASP A 54 2.19 2.68 9.02
N TYR A 55 1.61 3.57 9.83
CA TYR A 55 1.63 5.01 9.60
C TYR A 55 2.43 5.69 10.70
N VAL A 56 3.60 6.20 10.33
CA VAL A 56 4.49 6.88 11.27
C VAL A 56 4.30 8.38 11.14
N GLU A 57 3.99 9.02 12.26
CA GLU A 57 3.90 10.47 12.40
C GLU A 57 5.07 10.99 13.23
N GLU A 58 5.99 11.70 12.59
CA GLU A 58 7.12 12.39 13.21
C GLU A 58 6.88 13.90 13.19
N LEU A 59 7.66 14.63 13.98
CA LEU A 59 7.50 16.08 14.17
C LEU A 59 7.60 16.91 12.87
N ILE A 60 8.20 16.34 11.82
CA ILE A 60 8.49 17.02 10.54
C ILE A 60 7.80 16.31 9.36
N ARG A 61 7.35 15.06 9.52
CA ARG A 61 6.81 14.28 8.42
C ARG A 61 5.87 13.19 8.91
N SER A 62 4.92 12.84 8.07
CA SER A 62 4.08 11.67 8.27
C SER A 62 4.13 10.81 7.02
N ALA A 63 4.29 9.50 7.18
CA ALA A 63 4.44 8.59 6.05
C ALA A 63 3.91 7.19 6.36
N PHE A 64 3.39 6.53 5.33
CA PHE A 64 3.13 5.09 5.36
C PHE A 64 4.43 4.32 5.10
N ILE A 65 4.65 3.27 5.88
CA ILE A 65 5.79 2.36 5.76
C ILE A 65 5.29 0.91 5.70
N VAL A 66 6.08 0.02 5.11
CA VAL A 66 5.81 -1.41 4.91
C VAL A 66 6.91 -2.25 5.56
#